data_AF-A0A3E0H093-F1
#
_entry.id   AF-A0A3E0H093-F1
#
_cell.length_a   1.000
_cell.length_b   1.000
_cell.length_c   1.000
_cell.angle_alpha   90.00
_cell.angle_beta   90.00
_cell.angle_gamma   90.00
#
_symmetry.space_group_name_H-M   'P 1'
#
loop_
_entity.id
_entity.type
_entity.pdbx_description
1 polymer ?
#
loop_
_entity_poly.entity_id
_entity_poly.type
_entity_poly.pdbx_seq_one_letter_code
_entity_poly.pdbx_strand_id
1 'polypeptide(L)' 'MVEDFLAEHRDAAFGPHAIGTALGRSSGAVANALARLTERGVAVQVSERPRRYSAAAAE' A
#
# COMPACT_ATOMS: atom_id res chain seq x y z
N MET A 1 -5.26 6.45 6.98
CA MET A 1 -5.76 5.13 6.51
C MET A 1 -4.67 4.46 5.66
N VAL A 2 -4.80 3.22 5.16
CA VAL A 2 -3.74 2.65 4.28
C VAL A 2 -3.68 3.41 2.95
N GLU A 3 -4.83 3.78 2.38
CA GLU A 3 -4.92 4.64 1.19
C GLU A 3 -4.29 6.02 1.42
N ASP A 4 -4.60 6.67 2.55
CA ASP A 4 -4.04 7.97 2.95
C ASP A 4 -2.51 7.92 2.98
N PHE A 5 -1.94 6.90 3.63
CA PHE A 5 -0.49 6.72 3.68
C PHE A 5 0.14 6.61 2.28
N LEU A 6 -0.49 5.89 1.35
CA LEU A 6 0.00 5.81 -0.02
C LEU A 6 -0.16 7.15 -0.76
N ALA A 7 -1.25 7.88 -0.52
CA ALA A 7 -1.51 9.19 -1.13
C ALA A 7 -0.56 10.28 -0.60
N GLU A 8 -0.16 10.22 0.66
CA GLU A 8 0.87 11.09 1.26
C GLU A 8 2.29 10.74 0.75
N HIS A 9 2.49 9.51 0.28
CA HIS A 9 3.78 9.00 -0.19
C HIS A 9 3.73 8.49 -1.65
N ARG A 10 3.15 9.28 -2.55
CA ARG A 10 2.94 8.90 -3.96
C ARG A 10 4.21 8.51 -4.72
N ASP A 11 5.35 9.10 -4.37
CA ASP A 11 6.64 8.88 -5.05
C ASP A 11 7.40 7.65 -4.51
N ALA A 12 6.82 6.92 -3.56
CA ALA A 12 7.45 5.79 -2.92
C ALA A 12 6.56 4.53 -2.91
N ALA A 13 7.22 3.38 -2.84
CA ALA A 13 6.54 2.10 -2.76
C ALA A 13 6.93 1.36 -1.47
N PHE A 14 5.92 0.85 -0.76
CA PHE A 14 6.10 0.26 0.55
C PHE A 14 5.53 -1.15 0.60
N GLY A 15 6.15 -1.98 1.44
CA GLY A 15 5.62 -3.30 1.77
C GLY A 15 4.58 -3.24 2.89
N PRO A 16 3.74 -4.27 3.05
CA PRO A 16 2.75 -4.34 4.11
C PRO A 16 3.33 -4.18 5.52
N HIS A 17 4.54 -4.69 5.75
CA HIS A 17 5.24 -4.55 7.04
C HIS A 17 5.57 -3.08 7.34
N ALA A 18 6.18 -2.36 6.39
CA ALA A 18 6.59 -0.97 6.59
C ALA A 18 5.39 -0.06 6.89
N ILE A 19 4.31 -0.21 6.12
CA ILE A 19 3.06 0.52 6.35
C ILE A 19 2.42 0.10 7.68
N GLY A 20 2.45 -1.18 8.03
CA GLY A 20 1.96 -1.69 9.31
C GLY A 20 2.65 -1.05 10.50
N THR A 21 3.99 -0.95 10.46
CA THR A 21 4.77 -0.25 11.48
C THR A 21 4.39 1.22 11.56
N ALA A 22 4.32 1.93 10.42
CA ALA A 22 3.99 3.35 10.39
C ALA A 22 2.58 3.66 10.93
N LEU A 23 1.62 2.77 10.68
CA LEU A 23 0.21 2.95 11.07
C LEU A 23 -0.18 2.26 12.38
N GLY A 24 0.74 1.58 13.06
CA GLY A 24 0.43 0.78 14.27
C GLY A 24 -0.55 -0.36 13.99
N ARG A 25 -0.49 -0.97 12.81
CA ARG A 25 -1.38 -2.06 12.36
C ARG A 25 -0.60 -3.32 12.04
N SER A 26 -1.27 -4.47 12.11
CA SER A 26 -0.66 -5.73 11.69
C SER A 26 -0.38 -5.74 10.19
N SER A 27 0.77 -6.31 9.82
CA SER A 27 1.18 -6.45 8.42
C SER A 27 0.16 -7.26 7.59
N GLY A 28 -0.52 -8.24 8.20
CA GLY A 28 -1.60 -9.00 7.55
C GLY A 28 -2.84 -8.15 7.27
N ALA A 29 -3.27 -7.31 8.21
CA ALA A 29 -4.40 -6.39 7.98
C ALA A 29 -4.08 -5.39 6.88
N VAL A 30 -2.85 -4.87 6.87
CA VAL A 30 -2.37 -3.99 5.79
C VAL A 30 -2.30 -4.72 4.46
N ALA A 31 -1.80 -5.96 4.41
CA ALA A 31 -1.73 -6.74 3.17
C ALA A 31 -3.12 -6.97 2.56
N ASN A 32 -4.13 -7.25 3.39
CA ASN A 32 -5.52 -7.37 2.96
C ASN A 32 -6.09 -6.04 2.45
N ALA A 33 -5.78 -4.93 3.12
CA ALA A 33 -6.18 -3.61 2.67
C ALA A 33 -5.56 -3.26 1.31
N LEU A 34 -4.25 -3.49 1.15
CA LEU A 34 -3.54 -3.25 -0.12
C LEU A 34 -4.11 -4.10 -1.26
N ALA A 35 -4.43 -5.37 -1.02
CA ALA A 35 -5.08 -6.22 -2.02
C ALA A 35 -6.40 -5.61 -2.50
N ARG A 36 -7.29 -5.19 -1.59
CA ARG A 36 -8.55 -4.53 -1.95
C ARG A 36 -8.37 -3.17 -2.62
N LEU A 37 -7.36 -2.40 -2.22
CA LEU A 37 -7.04 -1.13 -2.87
C LEU A 37 -6.53 -1.33 -4.30
N THR A 38 -5.78 -2.41 -4.55
CA THR A 38 -5.37 -2.80 -5.90
C THR A 38 -6.54 -3.27 -6.75
N GLU A 39 -7.46 -4.07 -6.20
CA GLU A 39 -8.72 -4.43 -6.89
C GLU A 39 -9.55 -3.20 -7.26
N ARG A 40 -9.50 -2.14 -6.46
CA ARG A 40 -10.22 -0.86 -6.69
C ARG A 40 -9.46 0.12 -7.59
N GLY A 41 -8.24 -0.18 -8.00
CA GLY A 41 -7.39 0.74 -8.77
C GLY A 41 -6.84 1.92 -7.98
N VAL A 42 -6.91 1.90 -6.64
CA VAL A 42 -6.39 2.97 -5.77
C VAL A 42 -4.89 2.79 -5.49
N ALA A 43 -4.42 1.54 -5.49
CA ALA A 43 -3.02 1.20 -5.26
C ALA A 43 -2.51 0.24 -6.33
N VAL A 44 -1.22 0.33 -6.68
CA VAL A 44 -0.61 -0.57 -7.66
C VAL A 44 0.49 -1.37 -6.98
N GLN A 45 0.49 -2.69 -7.22
CA GLN A 45 1.61 -3.53 -6.81
C GLN A 45 2.75 -3.37 -7.82
N VAL A 46 3.82 -2.69 -7.41
CA VAL A 46 4.98 -2.41 -8.28
C VAL A 46 6.06 -3.50 -8.20
N SER A 47 5.98 -4.39 -7.21
CA SER A 47 6.89 -5.54 -7.07
C SER A 47 6.22 -6.70 -6.34
N GLU A 48 6.53 -7.92 -6.74
CA GLU A 48 5.99 -9.15 -6.14
C GLU A 48 6.91 -9.76 -5.07
N ARG A 49 8.23 -9.60 -5.20
CA ARG A 49 9.24 -10.21 -4.30
C ARG A 49 10.43 -9.26 -4.07
N PRO A 50 10.47 -8.49 -2.96
CA PRO A 50 9.43 -8.39 -1.93
C PRO A 50 8.20 -7.62 -2.44
N ARG A 51 7.01 -7.92 -1.88
CA ARG A 51 5.78 -7.19 -2.22
C ARG A 51 5.91 -5.71 -1.90
N ARG A 52 5.72 -4.85 -2.90
CA ARG A 52 5.67 -3.39 -2.74
C ARG A 52 4.50 -2.76 -3.47
N TYR A 53 3.92 -1.74 -2.86
CA TYR A 53 2.73 -1.06 -3.32
C TYR A 53 2.96 0.45 -3.32
N SER A 54 2.49 1.16 -4.34
CA SER A 54 2.42 2.62 -4.42
C SER A 54 0.96 3.05 -4.62
N ALA A 55 0.67 4.33 -4.41
CA ALA A 55 -0.59 4.90 -4.89
C ALA A 55 -0.69 4.77 -6.42
N ALA A 56 -1.90 4.56 -6.94
CA ALA A 56 -2.15 4.71 -8.36
C ALA A 56 -2.01 6.18 -8.75
N ALA A 57 -1.56 6.45 -9.98
CA ALA A 57 -1.62 7.79 -10.52
C ALA A 57 -3.10 8.18 -10.66
N ALA A 58 -3.52 9.27 -10.03
CA ALA A 58 -4.78 9.90 -10.37
C ALA A 58 -4.60 10.49 -11.78
N GLU A 59 -5.32 9.96 -12.76
CA GLU A 59 -5.48 10.56 -14.09
C GLU A 59 -6.35 11.82 -14.03
#